data_AF-A0A950UXY1-F1
#
_entry.id   AF-A0A950UXY1-F1
#
_cell.length_a   1.000
_cell.length_b   1.000
_cell.length_c   1.000
_cell.angle_alpha   90.00
_cell.angle_beta   90.00
_cell.angle_gamma   90.00
#
_symmetry.space_group_name_H-M   'P 1'
#
loop_
_entity.id
_entity.type
_entity.pdbx_description
1 polymer ?
#
loop_
_entity_poly.entity_id
_entity_poly.type
_entity_poly.pdbx_seq_one_letter_code
_entity_poly.pdbx_strand_id
1 'polypeptide(L)'
;MRMTLSSLRGAVFDVAVIGGGINGASAAQQLAAAGYRTLIVEKGDFGSGSTARSSRLLHCGLRYLAPGRSMFDFVRRPARFVEAMRMARQAMQARSDVVRTSPSSVNRMQFCFPIYRGDRYRGWQLDAAFRILSALGPADPPLDYERLAPGAAAQRPLIRWLRDFDSLDSVAVFREYQLDWPERICMDAVLEAERLGAVARNYTLARLIARDRSGGWSIALEDVPAAEPDIRIRAKLVLNMAGIWIDDVIRSANPSAERKILGTKGCHIVVRLPDECRGYGIATLNSRQEPFYCIPWHDLHYFGPTETVYEGDRDRICVT
;
A
#
# COMPACT_ATOMS: atom_id res chain seq x y z
N MET A 1 21.40 17.95 -1.76
CA MET A 1 21.49 18.78 -0.53
C MET A 1 20.13 19.42 -0.33
N ARG A 2 19.49 19.26 0.84
CA ARG A 2 18.17 19.86 1.12
C ARG A 2 18.29 21.38 0.97
N MET A 3 17.50 21.99 0.09
CA MET A 3 17.52 23.45 -0.07
C MET A 3 17.24 24.14 1.27
N THR A 4 17.56 25.42 1.45
CA THR A 4 17.13 26.19 2.64
C THR A 4 15.65 26.56 2.51
N LEU A 5 14.88 26.60 3.60
CA LEU A 5 13.45 26.91 3.49
C LEU A 5 13.26 28.34 2.96
N SER A 6 14.07 29.27 3.45
CA SER A 6 14.10 30.67 3.03
C SER A 6 14.20 30.89 1.51
N SER A 7 14.87 30.02 0.76
CA SER A 7 15.02 30.16 -0.71
C SER A 7 13.70 29.93 -1.47
N LEU A 8 12.70 29.33 -0.83
CA LEU A 8 11.38 29.10 -1.41
C LEU A 8 10.41 30.26 -1.11
N ARG A 9 10.80 31.26 -0.31
CA ARG A 9 9.91 32.37 0.09
C ARG A 9 9.33 33.08 -1.14
N GLY A 10 8.00 33.13 -1.21
CA GLY A 10 7.28 33.77 -2.31
C GLY A 10 7.30 32.99 -3.63
N ALA A 11 7.90 31.79 -3.67
CA ALA A 11 7.91 30.94 -4.86
C ALA A 11 6.49 30.59 -5.29
N VAL A 12 6.31 30.41 -6.61
CA VAL A 12 5.04 30.04 -7.23
C VAL A 12 5.23 28.73 -7.95
N PHE A 13 4.39 27.74 -7.63
CA PHE A 13 4.36 26.42 -8.25
C PHE A 13 3.08 26.24 -9.07
N ASP A 14 3.14 25.39 -10.09
CA ASP A 14 1.92 24.94 -10.76
C ASP A 14 1.16 23.97 -9.85
N VAL A 15 1.88 23.04 -9.22
CA VAL A 15 1.30 22.05 -8.31
C VAL A 15 2.15 21.90 -7.06
N ALA A 16 1.51 21.98 -5.89
CA ALA A 16 2.10 21.56 -4.62
C ALA A 16 1.49 20.22 -4.18
N VAL A 17 2.33 19.22 -3.98
CA VAL A 17 1.98 17.90 -3.45
C VAL A 17 2.30 17.88 -1.96
N ILE A 18 1.28 17.70 -1.13
CA ILE A 18 1.42 17.64 0.32
C ILE A 18 1.34 16.18 0.76
N GLY A 19 2.43 15.67 1.34
CA GLY A 19 2.60 14.28 1.73
C GLY A 19 3.56 13.55 0.79
N GLY A 20 4.64 13.02 1.33
CA GLY A 20 5.72 12.34 0.61
C GLY A 20 5.76 10.84 0.84
N GLY A 21 4.59 10.22 1.02
CA GLY A 21 4.42 8.77 0.84
C GLY A 21 4.34 8.39 -0.64
N ILE A 22 4.18 7.10 -0.93
CA ILE A 22 4.25 6.55 -2.30
C ILE A 22 3.31 7.26 -3.30
N ASN A 23 2.09 7.62 -2.87
CA ASN A 23 1.12 8.33 -3.73
C ASN A 23 1.60 9.74 -4.09
N GLY A 24 2.13 10.48 -3.11
CA GLY A 24 2.65 11.83 -3.33
C GLY A 24 3.93 11.81 -4.16
N ALA A 25 4.86 10.90 -3.86
CA ALA A 25 6.09 10.71 -4.63
C ALA A 25 5.81 10.37 -6.10
N SER A 26 4.93 9.40 -6.36
CA SER A 26 4.53 9.02 -7.72
C SER A 26 3.83 10.16 -8.45
N ALA A 27 2.94 10.89 -7.77
CA ALA A 27 2.28 12.05 -8.37
C ALA A 27 3.29 13.16 -8.72
N ALA A 28 4.24 13.47 -7.83
CA ALA A 28 5.26 14.47 -8.08
C ALA A 28 6.17 14.09 -9.25
N GLN A 29 6.58 12.81 -9.33
CA GLN A 29 7.35 12.28 -10.46
C GLN A 29 6.63 12.48 -11.78
N GLN A 30 5.34 12.11 -11.86
CA GLN A 30 4.54 12.23 -13.09
C GLN A 30 4.29 13.69 -13.46
N LEU A 31 4.03 14.57 -12.48
CA LEU A 31 3.86 16.00 -12.73
C LEU A 31 5.15 16.65 -13.23
N ALA A 32 6.30 16.31 -12.65
CA ALA A 32 7.59 16.79 -13.10
C ALA A 32 7.92 16.28 -14.51
N ALA A 33 7.65 15.00 -14.80
CA ALA A 33 7.81 14.42 -16.13
C ALA A 33 6.94 15.13 -17.19
N ALA A 34 5.76 15.60 -16.80
CA ALA A 34 4.86 16.38 -17.66
C ALA A 34 5.27 17.87 -17.78
N GLY A 35 6.35 18.30 -17.12
CA GLY A 35 6.90 19.66 -17.23
C GLY A 35 6.26 20.69 -16.29
N TYR A 36 5.46 20.28 -15.31
CA TYR A 36 4.89 21.20 -14.33
C TYR A 36 5.95 21.63 -13.31
N ARG A 37 5.89 22.90 -12.90
CA ARG A 37 6.71 23.37 -11.77
C ARG A 37 6.12 22.81 -10.46
N THR A 38 6.67 21.69 -10.01
CA THR A 38 6.13 20.91 -8.90
C THR A 38 6.94 21.09 -7.61
N LEU A 39 6.23 21.23 -6.50
CA LEU A 39 6.77 21.11 -5.14
C LEU A 39 6.20 19.85 -4.49
N ILE A 40 7.04 19.04 -3.84
CA ILE A 40 6.61 17.99 -2.92
C ILE A 40 7.19 18.23 -1.51
N VAL A 41 6.31 18.21 -0.51
CA VAL A 41 6.68 18.41 0.89
C VAL A 41 6.18 17.28 1.77
N GLU A 42 7.02 16.86 2.72
CA GLU A 42 6.73 15.82 3.71
C GLU A 42 7.15 16.33 5.09
N LYS A 43 6.31 16.16 6.11
CA LYS A 43 6.60 16.62 7.47
C LYS A 43 7.60 15.72 8.21
N GLY A 44 7.65 14.44 7.87
CA GLY A 44 8.64 13.48 8.36
C GLY A 44 9.74 13.23 7.34
N ASP A 45 10.23 11.99 7.27
CA ASP A 45 11.06 11.57 6.15
C ASP A 45 10.19 11.01 5.02
N PHE A 46 10.70 11.05 3.79
CA PHE A 46 9.97 10.50 2.65
C PHE A 46 9.71 9.00 2.84
N GLY A 47 8.48 8.56 2.55
CA GLY A 47 8.05 7.18 2.73
C GLY A 47 7.84 6.74 4.20
N SER A 48 8.13 7.57 5.21
CA SER A 48 8.12 7.15 6.62
C SER A 48 6.74 6.91 7.25
N GLY A 49 5.66 7.28 6.54
CA GLY A 49 4.28 7.08 6.95
C GLY A 49 3.78 5.64 6.69
N SER A 50 2.54 5.52 6.20
CA SER A 50 1.94 4.20 5.90
C SER A 50 2.70 3.38 4.85
N THR A 51 3.47 4.03 3.97
CA THR A 51 4.28 3.37 2.95
C THR A 51 5.25 2.36 3.55
N ALA A 52 6.05 2.76 4.55
CA ALA A 52 7.01 1.89 5.24
C ALA A 52 6.35 0.85 6.18
N ARG A 53 5.04 0.96 6.44
CA ARG A 53 4.30 0.17 7.44
C ARG A 53 3.25 -0.78 6.82
N SER A 54 3.42 -1.11 5.55
CA SER A 54 2.54 -2.06 4.85
C SER A 54 2.93 -3.52 5.11
N SER A 55 2.08 -4.46 4.70
CA SER A 55 2.44 -5.90 4.67
C SER A 55 3.48 -6.25 3.60
N ARG A 56 4.01 -5.27 2.86
CA ARG A 56 5.08 -5.49 1.86
C ARG A 56 4.72 -6.46 0.74
N LEU A 57 3.43 -6.56 0.39
CA LEU A 57 2.92 -7.52 -0.59
C LEU A 57 2.42 -6.80 -1.85
N LEU A 58 2.93 -7.22 -3.01
CA LEU A 58 2.39 -6.90 -4.32
C LEU A 58 1.47 -8.06 -4.75
N HIS A 59 0.20 -7.98 -4.36
CA HIS A 59 -0.75 -9.09 -4.47
C HIS A 59 -1.44 -9.18 -5.85
N CYS A 60 -1.86 -10.38 -6.23
CA CYS A 60 -2.56 -10.68 -7.48
C CYS A 60 -4.04 -10.26 -7.53
N GLY A 61 -4.52 -9.50 -6.53
CA GLY A 61 -5.91 -9.05 -6.47
C GLY A 61 -6.96 -10.08 -6.04
N LEU A 62 -6.58 -11.28 -5.59
CA LEU A 62 -7.51 -12.35 -5.18
C LEU A 62 -8.57 -11.88 -4.17
N ARG A 63 -8.21 -11.01 -3.22
CA ARG A 63 -9.12 -10.46 -2.20
C ARG A 63 -10.32 -9.74 -2.80
N TYR A 64 -10.20 -9.12 -3.98
CA TYR A 64 -11.32 -8.42 -4.61
C TYR A 64 -12.41 -9.37 -5.12
N LEU A 65 -12.04 -10.61 -5.45
CA LEU A 65 -12.98 -11.64 -5.89
C LEU A 65 -13.61 -12.41 -4.73
N ALA A 66 -13.24 -12.11 -3.48
CA ALA A 66 -13.82 -12.71 -2.30
C ALA A 66 -15.25 -12.17 -2.09
N PRO A 67 -16.31 -13.01 -2.25
CA PRO A 67 -17.66 -12.57 -1.96
C PRO A 67 -17.78 -12.20 -0.47
N GLY A 68 -18.76 -11.35 -0.15
CA GLY A 68 -19.16 -11.04 1.22
C GLY A 68 -19.66 -12.28 1.95
N ARG A 69 -20.94 -12.32 2.33
CA ARG A 69 -21.48 -13.47 3.07
C ARG A 69 -21.75 -14.67 2.16
N SER A 70 -21.99 -14.44 0.88
CA SER A 70 -22.30 -15.50 -0.08
C SER A 70 -21.88 -15.12 -1.50
N MET A 71 -21.61 -16.13 -2.35
CA MET A 71 -21.44 -15.94 -3.81
C MET A 71 -22.66 -15.27 -4.47
N PHE A 72 -23.86 -15.43 -3.89
CA PHE A 72 -25.06 -14.73 -4.35
C PHE A 72 -25.04 -13.22 -4.10
N ASP A 73 -24.11 -12.71 -3.28
CA ASP A 73 -23.97 -11.26 -3.07
C ASP A 73 -23.56 -10.55 -4.36
N PHE A 74 -22.73 -11.18 -5.20
CA PHE A 74 -22.36 -10.61 -6.50
C PHE A 74 -23.52 -10.64 -7.50
N VAL A 75 -24.32 -11.71 -7.50
CA VAL A 75 -25.54 -11.81 -8.32
C VAL A 75 -26.56 -10.74 -7.91
N ARG A 76 -26.73 -10.53 -6.60
CA ARG A 76 -27.68 -9.54 -6.05
C ARG A 76 -27.17 -8.09 -6.14
N ARG A 77 -25.86 -7.89 -6.34
CA ARG A 77 -25.23 -6.55 -6.38
C ARG A 77 -24.27 -6.46 -7.58
N PRO A 78 -24.80 -6.40 -8.81
CA PRO A 78 -23.99 -6.41 -10.03
C PRO A 78 -22.95 -5.28 -10.08
N ALA A 79 -23.27 -4.09 -9.56
CA ALA A 79 -22.32 -2.98 -9.47
C ALA A 79 -21.06 -3.33 -8.65
N ARG A 80 -21.23 -4.05 -7.53
CA ARG A 80 -20.10 -4.50 -6.70
C ARG A 80 -19.26 -5.56 -7.41
N PHE A 81 -19.90 -6.42 -8.18
CA PHE A 81 -19.19 -7.41 -8.98
C PHE A 81 -18.34 -6.73 -10.05
N VAL A 82 -18.91 -5.76 -10.79
CA VAL A 82 -18.16 -4.98 -11.80
C VAL A 82 -16.98 -4.25 -11.16
N GLU A 83 -17.17 -3.64 -10.00
CA GLU A 83 -16.09 -2.98 -9.26
C GLU A 83 -15.00 -3.96 -8.83
N ALA A 84 -15.38 -5.12 -8.25
CA ALA A 84 -14.46 -6.17 -7.87
C ALA A 84 -13.62 -6.66 -9.06
N MET A 85 -14.25 -6.89 -10.21
CA MET A 85 -13.58 -7.31 -11.44
C MET A 85 -12.61 -6.24 -11.96
N ARG A 86 -13.03 -4.97 -11.92
CA ARG A 86 -12.17 -3.83 -12.27
C ARG A 86 -10.95 -3.74 -11.37
N MET A 87 -11.13 -3.86 -10.05
CA MET A 87 -10.02 -3.81 -9.08
C MET A 87 -9.08 -5.00 -9.23
N ALA A 88 -9.62 -6.22 -9.43
CA ALA A 88 -8.82 -7.41 -9.70
C ALA A 88 -7.96 -7.26 -10.97
N ARG A 89 -8.55 -6.75 -12.06
CA ARG A 89 -7.81 -6.44 -13.29
C ARG A 89 -6.72 -5.40 -13.06
N GLN A 90 -7.03 -4.30 -12.38
CA GLN A 90 -6.05 -3.24 -12.08
C GLN A 90 -4.90 -3.74 -11.22
N ALA A 91 -5.17 -4.60 -10.23
CA ALA A 91 -4.13 -5.23 -9.42
C ALA A 91 -3.23 -6.16 -10.25
N MET A 92 -3.81 -6.97 -11.14
CA MET A 92 -3.03 -7.82 -12.06
C MET A 92 -2.17 -7.00 -13.02
N GLN A 93 -2.70 -5.89 -13.55
CA GLN A 93 -1.95 -4.95 -14.40
C GLN A 93 -0.79 -4.31 -13.63
N ALA A 94 -1.07 -3.71 -12.48
CA ALA A 94 -0.04 -3.09 -11.64
C ALA A 94 1.05 -4.09 -11.22
N ARG A 95 0.66 -5.33 -10.88
CA ARG A 95 1.59 -6.42 -10.60
C ARG A 95 2.49 -6.71 -11.80
N SER A 96 1.91 -6.86 -12.99
CA SER A 96 2.67 -7.07 -14.22
C SER A 96 3.64 -5.92 -14.49
N ASP A 97 3.16 -4.68 -14.39
CA ASP A 97 3.94 -3.49 -14.70
C ASP A 97 5.13 -3.36 -13.74
N VAL A 98 4.92 -3.52 -12.43
CA VAL A 98 6.00 -3.44 -11.43
C VAL A 98 7.03 -4.55 -11.63
N VAL A 99 6.60 -5.80 -11.84
CA VAL A 99 7.54 -6.92 -12.03
C VAL A 99 8.37 -6.76 -13.30
N ARG A 100 7.78 -6.22 -14.37
CA ARG A 100 8.45 -6.03 -15.66
C ARG A 100 9.37 -4.81 -15.69
N THR A 101 8.93 -3.72 -15.09
CA THR A 101 9.67 -2.44 -15.12
C THR A 101 10.71 -2.33 -14.02
N SER A 102 10.47 -2.96 -12.87
CA SER A 102 11.32 -2.88 -11.68
C SER A 102 11.51 -4.26 -11.03
N PRO A 103 12.05 -5.27 -11.75
CA PRO A 103 12.19 -6.63 -11.24
C PRO A 103 13.07 -6.71 -9.99
N SER A 104 14.05 -5.82 -9.83
CA SER A 104 14.92 -5.75 -8.66
C SER A 104 14.23 -5.23 -7.40
N SER A 105 13.07 -4.60 -7.53
CA SER A 105 12.31 -4.03 -6.41
C SER A 105 11.34 -5.04 -5.79
N VAL A 106 11.22 -6.23 -6.39
CA VAL A 106 10.30 -7.27 -5.97
C VAL A 106 10.96 -8.64 -5.88
N ASN A 107 10.61 -9.39 -4.83
CA ASN A 107 11.00 -10.78 -4.69
C ASN A 107 9.83 -11.71 -4.97
N ARG A 108 10.05 -12.71 -5.81
CA ARG A 108 9.07 -13.77 -6.02
C ARG A 108 8.95 -14.62 -4.76
N MET A 109 7.72 -14.95 -4.35
CA MET A 109 7.44 -15.92 -3.29
C MET A 109 6.37 -16.91 -3.70
N GLN A 110 6.36 -18.08 -3.05
CA GLN A 110 5.24 -19.02 -3.09
C GLN A 110 4.33 -18.74 -1.89
N PHE A 111 3.07 -18.42 -2.17
CA PHE A 111 2.06 -18.17 -1.16
C PHE A 111 1.13 -19.36 -1.06
N CYS A 112 0.94 -19.86 0.15
CA CYS A 112 0.06 -20.97 0.45
C CYS A 112 -1.20 -20.47 1.17
N PHE A 113 -2.37 -20.89 0.72
CA PHE A 113 -3.65 -20.65 1.38
C PHE A 113 -4.23 -21.99 1.83
N PRO A 114 -4.06 -22.38 3.11
CA PRO A 114 -4.67 -23.59 3.67
C PRO A 114 -6.20 -23.46 3.67
N ILE A 115 -6.88 -24.54 3.29
CA ILE A 115 -8.34 -24.62 3.24
C ILE A 115 -8.78 -25.77 4.13
N TYR A 116 -9.51 -25.47 5.19
CA TYR A 116 -10.00 -26.44 6.14
C TYR A 116 -11.45 -26.86 5.87
N ARG A 117 -11.82 -28.04 6.36
CA ARG A 117 -13.22 -28.50 6.31
C ARG A 117 -14.08 -27.57 7.17
N GLY A 118 -14.96 -26.82 6.52
CA GLY A 118 -15.87 -25.88 7.20
C GLY A 118 -15.49 -24.41 7.02
N ASP A 119 -14.36 -24.13 6.37
CA ASP A 119 -13.97 -22.76 6.03
C ASP A 119 -15.01 -22.05 5.16
N ARG A 120 -14.97 -20.72 5.24
CA ARG A 120 -15.79 -19.82 4.43
C ARG A 120 -15.59 -20.04 2.93
N TYR A 121 -14.38 -20.40 2.51
CA TYR A 121 -14.02 -20.65 1.12
C TYR A 121 -13.67 -22.12 0.91
N ARG A 122 -14.16 -22.69 -0.18
CA ARG A 122 -13.87 -24.06 -0.62
C ARG A 122 -12.86 -24.06 -1.77
N GLY A 123 -12.10 -25.14 -1.94
CA GLY A 123 -11.07 -25.24 -2.98
C GLY A 123 -11.54 -24.90 -4.39
N TRP A 124 -12.73 -25.36 -4.78
CA TRP A 124 -13.30 -25.04 -6.11
C TRP A 124 -13.57 -23.54 -6.30
N GLN A 125 -13.85 -22.79 -5.22
CA GLN A 125 -14.07 -21.34 -5.30
C GLN A 125 -12.77 -20.61 -5.60
N LEU A 126 -11.65 -21.08 -5.03
CA LEU A 126 -10.34 -20.55 -5.38
C LEU A 126 -9.96 -20.94 -6.82
N ASP A 127 -10.23 -22.19 -7.25
CA ASP A 127 -10.02 -22.59 -8.65
C ASP A 127 -10.74 -21.64 -9.62
N ALA A 128 -12.00 -21.31 -9.33
CA ALA A 128 -12.78 -20.37 -10.13
C ALA A 128 -12.19 -18.94 -10.07
N ALA A 129 -11.80 -18.45 -8.89
CA ALA A 129 -11.21 -17.12 -8.73
C ALA A 129 -9.89 -16.98 -9.50
N PHE A 130 -9.00 -17.97 -9.44
CA PHE A 130 -7.73 -17.94 -10.20
C PHE A 130 -7.93 -18.04 -11.71
N ARG A 131 -8.94 -18.78 -12.18
CA ARG A 131 -9.33 -18.77 -13.60
C ARG A 131 -9.80 -17.39 -14.05
N ILE A 132 -10.62 -16.72 -13.22
CA ILE A 132 -11.08 -15.36 -13.49
C ILE A 132 -9.89 -14.39 -13.52
N LEU A 133 -8.99 -14.42 -12.53
CA LEU A 133 -7.81 -13.56 -12.51
C LEU A 133 -6.94 -13.74 -13.76
N SER A 134 -6.71 -15.00 -14.16
CA SER A 134 -5.93 -15.34 -15.35
C SER A 134 -6.57 -14.82 -16.64
N ALA A 135 -7.90 -14.76 -16.71
CA ALA A 135 -8.63 -14.21 -17.86
C ALA A 135 -8.70 -12.67 -17.88
N LEU A 136 -8.66 -12.02 -16.70
CA LEU A 136 -8.84 -10.56 -16.60
C LEU A 136 -7.57 -9.75 -16.82
N GLY A 137 -6.43 -10.29 -16.41
CA GLY A 137 -5.15 -9.60 -16.34
C GLY A 137 -4.12 -10.08 -17.38
N PRO A 138 -2.94 -9.44 -17.41
CA PRO A 138 -1.81 -9.94 -18.19
C PRO A 138 -1.42 -11.36 -17.77
N ALA A 139 -1.01 -12.19 -18.74
CA ALA A 139 -0.55 -13.56 -18.47
C ALA A 139 0.86 -13.62 -17.84
N ASP A 140 1.67 -12.58 -18.05
CA ASP A 140 3.02 -12.45 -17.54
C ASP A 140 3.09 -11.31 -16.50
N PRO A 141 3.56 -11.56 -15.27
CA PRO A 141 4.03 -12.85 -14.75
C PRO A 141 2.87 -13.80 -14.43
N PRO A 142 3.07 -15.13 -14.62
CA PRO A 142 2.02 -16.10 -14.33
C PRO A 142 1.66 -16.12 -12.84
N LEU A 143 0.46 -16.61 -12.55
CA LEU A 143 -0.01 -16.83 -11.18
C LEU A 143 0.54 -18.11 -10.55
N ASP A 144 1.07 -19.05 -11.36
CA ASP A 144 1.51 -20.40 -10.94
C ASP A 144 0.54 -21.07 -9.94
N TYR A 145 -0.75 -20.99 -10.23
CA TYR A 145 -1.75 -21.54 -9.33
C TYR A 145 -1.82 -23.06 -9.44
N GLU A 146 -1.77 -23.73 -8.30
CA GLU A 146 -2.13 -25.14 -8.14
C GLU A 146 -2.90 -25.34 -6.83
N ARG A 147 -3.74 -26.39 -6.81
CA ARG A 147 -4.41 -26.82 -5.58
C ARG A 147 -3.94 -28.22 -5.20
N LEU A 148 -3.30 -28.32 -4.05
CA LEU A 148 -2.69 -29.54 -3.55
C LEU A 148 -3.61 -30.24 -2.54
N ALA A 149 -3.68 -31.56 -2.63
CA ALA A 149 -4.25 -32.39 -1.57
C ALA A 149 -3.30 -32.38 -0.33
N PRO A 150 -3.80 -32.64 0.89
CA PRO A 150 -3.01 -32.52 2.13
C PRO A 150 -1.68 -33.28 2.10
N GLY A 151 -1.67 -34.51 1.59
CA GLY A 151 -0.45 -35.33 1.50
C GLY A 151 0.64 -34.72 0.59
N ALA A 152 0.26 -34.12 -0.53
CA ALA A 152 1.21 -33.41 -1.40
C ALA A 152 1.62 -32.06 -0.78
N ALA A 153 0.68 -31.36 -0.14
CA ALA A 153 0.94 -30.08 0.51
C ALA A 153 1.88 -30.19 1.72
N ALA A 154 1.94 -31.33 2.40
CA ALA A 154 2.85 -31.60 3.51
C ALA A 154 4.34 -31.41 3.16
N GLN A 155 4.70 -31.53 1.88
CA GLN A 155 6.05 -31.32 1.37
C GLN A 155 6.41 -29.82 1.23
N ARG A 156 5.41 -28.93 1.29
CA ARG A 156 5.63 -27.48 1.25
C ARG A 156 6.07 -27.01 2.65
N PRO A 157 7.11 -26.16 2.75
CA PRO A 157 7.48 -25.50 4.00
C PRO A 157 6.28 -24.78 4.64
N LEU A 158 6.31 -24.64 5.97
CA LEU A 158 5.23 -24.14 6.82
C LEU A 158 3.98 -25.03 6.93
N ILE A 159 3.58 -25.75 5.87
CA ILE A 159 2.32 -26.51 5.85
C ILE A 159 2.30 -27.64 6.88
N ARG A 160 3.38 -28.41 6.99
CA ARG A 160 3.50 -29.49 7.99
C ARG A 160 3.47 -29.01 9.44
N TRP A 161 3.68 -27.71 9.67
CA TRP A 161 3.69 -27.07 10.99
C TRP A 161 2.34 -26.45 11.35
N LEU A 162 1.34 -26.55 10.47
CA LEU A 162 -0.02 -26.10 10.76
C LEU A 162 -0.63 -26.94 11.89
N ARG A 163 -1.14 -26.27 12.93
CA ARG A 163 -1.73 -26.93 14.12
C ARG A 163 -2.82 -27.94 13.75
N ASP A 164 -3.72 -27.56 12.84
CA ASP A 164 -4.95 -28.32 12.54
C ASP A 164 -4.82 -29.15 11.24
N PHE A 165 -3.63 -29.64 10.93
CA PHE A 165 -3.29 -30.32 9.67
C PHE A 165 -4.27 -31.44 9.27
N ASP A 166 -4.75 -32.26 10.22
CA ASP A 166 -5.67 -33.38 9.95
C ASP A 166 -7.05 -32.94 9.44
N SER A 167 -7.41 -31.68 9.69
CA SER A 167 -8.66 -31.07 9.24
C SER A 167 -8.54 -30.36 7.88
N LEU A 168 -7.33 -30.35 7.30
CA LEU A 168 -7.04 -29.72 6.02
C LEU A 168 -7.74 -30.47 4.88
N ASP A 169 -8.47 -29.72 4.06
CA ASP A 169 -9.13 -30.23 2.85
C ASP A 169 -8.21 -30.13 1.64
N SER A 170 -7.57 -28.97 1.45
CA SER A 170 -6.58 -28.71 0.40
C SER A 170 -5.74 -27.47 0.71
N VAL A 171 -4.69 -27.24 -0.08
CA VAL A 171 -3.88 -26.01 -0.04
C VAL A 171 -3.81 -25.41 -1.43
N ALA A 172 -4.25 -24.16 -1.58
CA ALA A 172 -3.98 -23.38 -2.78
C ALA A 172 -2.54 -22.83 -2.70
N VAL A 173 -1.73 -23.08 -3.71
CA VAL A 173 -0.36 -22.57 -3.84
C VAL A 173 -0.30 -21.69 -5.08
N PHE A 174 0.24 -20.48 -4.95
CA PHE A 174 0.32 -19.53 -6.05
C PHE A 174 1.50 -18.57 -5.87
N ARG A 175 1.87 -17.91 -6.96
CA ARG A 175 2.97 -16.94 -7.02
C ARG A 175 2.49 -15.55 -6.62
N GLU A 176 3.10 -15.02 -5.57
CA GLU A 176 3.01 -13.61 -5.20
C GLU A 176 4.38 -12.93 -5.21
N TYR A 177 4.37 -11.62 -5.02
CA TYR A 177 5.58 -10.81 -4.97
C TYR A 177 5.66 -10.02 -3.66
N GLN A 178 6.85 -9.97 -3.09
CA GLN A 178 7.18 -9.10 -1.98
C GLN A 178 7.80 -7.81 -2.48
N LEU A 179 7.57 -6.72 -1.77
CA LEU A 179 8.37 -5.50 -1.87
C LEU A 179 9.32 -5.49 -0.67
N ASP A 180 10.63 -5.64 -0.88
CA ASP A 180 11.57 -5.66 0.26
C ASP A 180 11.53 -4.35 1.03
N TRP A 181 11.49 -3.24 0.31
CA TRP A 181 11.58 -1.89 0.87
C TRP A 181 10.58 -0.96 0.14
N PRO A 182 9.29 -0.93 0.51
CA PRO A 182 8.32 -0.02 -0.10
C PRO A 182 8.74 1.46 -0.04
N GLU A 183 9.41 1.84 1.04
CA GLU A 183 10.03 3.15 1.24
C GLU A 183 11.11 3.46 0.20
N ARG A 184 11.86 2.44 -0.27
CA ARG A 184 12.86 2.63 -1.32
C ARG A 184 12.21 3.00 -2.65
N ILE A 185 11.11 2.34 -3.01
CA ILE A 185 10.33 2.68 -4.21
C ILE A 185 9.81 4.11 -4.14
N CYS A 186 9.34 4.53 -2.96
CA CYS A 186 8.93 5.90 -2.71
C CYS A 186 10.11 6.88 -2.88
N MET A 187 11.27 6.57 -2.31
CA MET A 187 12.47 7.39 -2.45
C MET A 187 12.95 7.50 -3.89
N ASP A 188 12.97 6.40 -4.65
CA ASP A 188 13.35 6.40 -6.05
C ASP A 188 12.42 7.31 -6.87
N ALA A 189 11.11 7.32 -6.59
CA ALA A 189 10.16 8.23 -7.23
C ALA A 189 10.40 9.70 -6.86
N VAL A 190 10.74 10.00 -5.60
CA VAL A 190 11.10 11.38 -5.18
C VAL A 190 12.38 11.84 -5.87
N LEU A 191 13.42 11.01 -5.88
CA LEU A 191 14.70 11.32 -6.51
C LEU A 191 14.53 11.54 -8.03
N GLU A 192 13.69 10.72 -8.66
CA GLU A 192 13.37 10.91 -10.08
C GLU A 192 12.56 12.20 -10.32
N ALA A 193 11.62 12.53 -9.43
CA ALA A 193 10.92 13.83 -9.50
C ALA A 193 11.90 15.01 -9.40
N GLU A 194 12.86 14.97 -8.47
CA GLU A 194 13.92 15.99 -8.36
C GLU A 194 14.80 16.05 -9.60
N ARG A 195 15.19 14.90 -10.16
CA ARG A 195 15.96 14.82 -11.41
C ARG A 195 15.23 15.47 -12.58
N LEU A 196 13.90 15.38 -12.58
CA LEU A 196 13.01 16.00 -13.57
C LEU A 196 12.69 17.48 -13.25
N GLY A 197 13.25 18.05 -12.18
CA GLY A 197 13.14 19.46 -11.84
C GLY A 197 12.09 19.82 -10.79
N ALA A 198 11.46 18.82 -10.14
CA ALA A 198 10.64 19.10 -8.97
C ALA A 198 11.50 19.59 -7.80
N VAL A 199 10.91 20.42 -6.94
CA VAL A 199 11.51 20.76 -5.64
C VAL A 199 10.97 19.78 -4.61
N ALA A 200 11.82 18.94 -4.04
CA ALA A 200 11.45 18.05 -2.94
C ALA A 200 12.00 18.54 -1.60
N ARG A 201 11.18 18.47 -0.56
CA ARG A 201 11.59 18.83 0.80
C ARG A 201 10.90 17.98 1.86
N ASN A 202 11.63 17.05 2.47
CA ASN A 202 11.21 16.37 3.70
C ASN A 202 11.40 17.27 4.93
N TYR A 203 10.93 16.83 6.09
CA TYR A 203 10.87 17.58 7.35
C TYR A 203 10.26 18.99 7.22
N THR A 204 9.26 19.15 6.37
CA THR A 204 8.57 20.41 6.12
C THR A 204 7.07 20.21 6.22
N LEU A 205 6.49 20.81 7.26
CA LEU A 205 5.06 20.79 7.45
C LEU A 205 4.41 21.87 6.58
N ALA A 206 3.37 21.47 5.84
CA ALA A 206 2.59 22.39 5.02
C ALA A 206 1.21 22.62 5.61
N ARG A 207 0.79 23.87 5.70
CA ARG A 207 -0.56 24.29 6.10
C ARG A 207 -1.18 25.12 5.00
N LEU A 208 -2.38 24.75 4.57
CA LEU A 208 -3.17 25.56 3.66
C LEU A 208 -3.67 26.78 4.41
N ILE A 209 -3.47 27.98 3.85
CA ILE A 209 -3.92 29.23 4.48
C ILE A 209 -5.27 29.62 3.90
N ALA A 210 -5.30 29.87 2.59
CA ALA A 210 -6.47 30.35 1.88
C ALA A 210 -6.32 30.11 0.40
N ARG A 211 -7.46 30.12 -0.29
CA ARG A 211 -7.52 30.22 -1.74
C ARG A 211 -7.52 31.69 -2.14
N ASP A 212 -6.65 32.06 -3.06
CA ASP A 212 -6.58 33.41 -3.60
C ASP A 212 -7.74 33.70 -4.57
N ARG A 213 -7.93 34.98 -4.91
CA ARG A 213 -8.99 35.43 -5.83
C ARG A 213 -8.82 34.91 -7.26
N SER A 214 -7.60 34.55 -7.67
CA SER A 214 -7.29 33.94 -8.96
C SER A 214 -7.48 32.41 -8.99
N GLY A 215 -7.88 31.80 -7.86
CA GLY A 215 -8.15 30.38 -7.73
C GLY A 215 -6.97 29.52 -7.28
N GLY A 216 -5.78 30.11 -7.06
CA GLY A 216 -4.60 29.46 -6.51
C GLY A 216 -4.61 29.37 -4.98
N TRP A 217 -3.62 28.71 -4.40
CA TRP A 217 -3.48 28.46 -2.97
C TRP A 217 -2.29 29.21 -2.38
N SER A 218 -2.50 29.83 -1.22
CA SER A 218 -1.45 30.31 -0.33
C SER A 218 -1.15 29.23 0.72
N ILE A 219 0.11 28.85 0.85
CA ILE A 219 0.55 27.72 1.67
C ILE A 219 1.68 28.20 2.60
N ALA A 220 1.52 27.97 3.90
CA ALA A 220 2.60 28.14 4.88
C ALA A 220 3.45 26.86 4.92
N LEU A 221 4.77 27.04 4.91
CA LEU A 221 5.74 25.96 5.09
C LEU A 221 6.55 26.23 6.35
N GLU A 222 6.63 25.24 7.22
CA GLU A 222 7.36 25.22 8.49
C GLU A 222 8.46 24.16 8.41
N ASP A 223 9.70 24.51 8.75
CA ASP A 223 10.81 23.55 8.80
C ASP A 223 10.83 22.85 10.17
N VAL A 224 10.42 21.57 10.22
CA VAL A 224 10.17 20.87 11.48
C VAL A 224 11.38 20.80 12.42
N PRO A 225 12.62 20.54 11.95
CA PRO A 225 13.79 20.44 12.81
C PRO A 225 14.43 21.81 13.13
N ALA A 226 14.08 22.87 12.40
CA ALA A 226 14.73 24.17 12.50
C ALA A 226 13.81 25.21 13.13
N ALA A 227 14.36 26.10 13.96
CA ALA A 227 13.62 27.27 14.46
C ALA A 227 13.55 28.40 13.41
N GLU A 228 13.49 28.05 12.11
CA GLU A 228 13.34 29.04 11.05
C GLU A 228 11.90 29.57 11.01
N PRO A 229 11.68 30.86 10.75
CA PRO A 229 10.34 31.39 10.57
C PRO A 229 9.64 30.74 9.38
N ASP A 230 8.37 30.39 9.56
CA ASP A 230 7.50 29.92 8.48
C ASP A 230 7.58 30.86 7.27
N ILE A 231 7.62 30.26 6.09
CA ILE A 231 7.54 30.99 4.83
C ILE A 231 6.18 30.79 4.19
N ARG A 232 5.87 31.63 3.21
CA ARG A 232 4.70 31.46 2.35
C ARG A 232 5.11 31.20 0.92
N ILE A 233 4.43 30.25 0.28
CA ILE A 233 4.52 29.97 -1.15
C ILE A 233 3.13 30.03 -1.77
N ARG A 234 3.07 30.07 -3.10
CA ARG A 234 1.82 29.94 -3.86
C ARG A 234 1.84 28.70 -4.75
N ALA A 235 0.69 28.07 -4.93
CA ALA A 235 0.51 26.97 -5.87
C ALA A 235 -0.81 27.10 -6.62
N LYS A 236 -0.85 26.90 -7.95
CA LYS A 236 -2.11 26.96 -8.71
C LYS A 236 -3.05 25.81 -8.34
N LEU A 237 -2.49 24.63 -8.08
CA LEU A 237 -3.18 23.42 -7.64
C LEU A 237 -2.48 22.83 -6.40
N VAL A 238 -3.27 22.23 -5.52
CA VAL A 238 -2.77 21.43 -4.40
C VAL A 238 -3.26 20.00 -4.53
N LEU A 239 -2.35 19.04 -4.47
CA LEU A 239 -2.67 17.62 -4.30
C LEU A 239 -2.43 17.24 -2.84
N ASN A 240 -3.52 17.05 -2.09
CA ASN A 240 -3.45 16.55 -0.71
C ASN A 240 -3.30 15.03 -0.73
N MET A 241 -2.06 14.57 -0.62
CA MET A 241 -1.65 13.17 -0.61
C MET A 241 -1.11 12.75 0.77
N ALA A 242 -1.55 13.43 1.83
CA ALA A 242 -1.04 13.28 3.20
C ALA A 242 -1.52 12.00 3.91
N GLY A 243 -2.00 10.98 3.18
CA GLY A 243 -2.44 9.70 3.74
C GLY A 243 -3.44 9.85 4.89
N ILE A 244 -3.09 9.33 6.07
CA ILE A 244 -3.96 9.39 7.26
C ILE A 244 -4.10 10.81 7.86
N TRP A 245 -3.33 11.78 7.36
CA TRP A 245 -3.37 13.20 7.75
C TRP A 245 -4.11 14.10 6.75
N ILE A 246 -4.80 13.53 5.75
CA ILE A 246 -5.57 14.30 4.75
C ILE A 246 -6.53 15.30 5.41
N ASP A 247 -7.24 14.87 6.47
CA ASP A 247 -8.20 15.72 7.18
C ASP A 247 -7.51 16.90 7.89
N ASP A 248 -6.29 16.72 8.37
CA ASP A 248 -5.54 17.76 9.09
C ASP A 248 -5.08 18.85 8.11
N VAL A 249 -4.67 18.45 6.90
CA VAL A 249 -4.36 19.38 5.80
C VAL A 249 -5.61 20.15 5.35
N ILE A 250 -6.75 19.48 5.19
CA ILE A 250 -8.01 20.16 4.82
C ILE A 250 -8.42 21.18 5.89
N ARG A 251 -8.35 20.78 7.16
CA ARG A 251 -8.76 21.62 8.30
C ARG A 251 -7.87 22.83 8.53
N SER A 252 -6.62 22.80 8.04
CA SER A 252 -5.75 23.97 8.11
C SER A 252 -6.31 25.20 7.38
N ALA A 253 -7.07 25.01 6.30
CA ALA A 253 -7.78 26.09 5.60
C ALA A 253 -9.29 26.14 5.90
N ASN A 254 -9.90 25.04 6.32
CA ASN A 254 -11.31 24.97 6.67
C ASN A 254 -11.54 24.17 7.97
N PRO A 255 -11.46 24.82 9.15
CA PRO A 255 -11.57 24.14 10.43
C PRO A 255 -12.88 23.35 10.65
N SER A 256 -13.97 23.74 9.96
CA SER A 256 -15.26 23.05 10.05
C SER A 256 -15.43 21.90 9.06
N ALA A 257 -14.39 21.57 8.29
CA ALA A 257 -14.46 20.47 7.31
C ALA A 257 -14.76 19.12 7.97
N GLU A 258 -15.73 18.42 7.39
CA GLU A 258 -16.10 17.06 7.79
C GLU A 258 -14.93 16.08 7.64
N ARG A 259 -14.86 15.14 8.57
CA ARG A 259 -13.88 14.06 8.57
C ARG A 259 -14.08 13.16 7.35
N LYS A 260 -13.00 12.84 6.63
CA LYS A 260 -13.02 11.92 5.49
C LYS A 260 -12.34 10.59 5.79
N ILE A 261 -11.40 10.56 6.73
CA ILE A 261 -10.55 9.37 6.98
C ILE A 261 -10.86 8.73 8.34
N LEU A 262 -11.29 7.48 8.32
CA LEU A 262 -11.30 6.59 9.49
C LEU A 262 -10.01 5.76 9.49
N GLY A 263 -9.18 5.90 10.52
CA GLY A 263 -7.92 5.19 10.63
C GLY A 263 -8.10 3.78 11.22
N THR A 264 -7.52 2.77 10.58
CA THR A 264 -7.32 1.45 11.17
C THR A 264 -5.83 1.20 11.36
N LYS A 265 -5.45 0.71 12.54
CA LYS A 265 -4.10 0.29 12.87
C LYS A 265 -3.97 -1.20 12.63
N GLY A 266 -2.95 -1.58 11.87
CA GLY A 266 -2.46 -2.95 11.77
C GLY A 266 -1.02 -3.05 12.24
N CYS A 267 -0.74 -4.13 12.97
CA CYS A 267 0.58 -4.44 13.50
C CYS A 267 1.06 -5.78 12.95
N HIS A 268 2.37 -5.90 12.80
CA HIS A 268 3.05 -7.15 12.48
C HIS A 268 4.10 -7.46 13.54
N ILE A 269 4.33 -8.74 13.78
CA ILE A 269 5.51 -9.22 14.49
C ILE A 269 6.48 -9.84 13.49
N VAL A 270 7.77 -9.77 13.80
CA VAL A 270 8.82 -10.33 12.95
C VAL A 270 9.56 -11.40 13.73
N VAL A 271 9.68 -12.59 13.14
CA VAL A 271 10.39 -13.72 13.73
C VAL A 271 11.29 -14.37 12.69
N ARG A 272 12.28 -15.14 13.15
CA ARG A 272 13.10 -16.00 12.30
C ARG A 272 12.54 -17.42 12.33
N LEU A 273 12.11 -17.94 11.19
CA LEU A 273 11.74 -19.36 11.03
C LEU A 273 12.91 -20.18 10.48
N PRO A 274 12.84 -21.53 10.47
CA PRO A 274 13.85 -22.37 9.84
C PRO A 274 14.10 -21.99 8.37
N ASP A 275 15.32 -22.24 7.89
CA ASP A 275 15.77 -21.82 6.54
C ASP A 275 14.93 -22.42 5.40
N GLU A 276 14.36 -23.61 5.61
CA GLU A 276 13.42 -24.24 4.68
C GLU A 276 12.16 -23.38 4.41
N CYS A 277 11.78 -22.49 5.33
CA CYS A 277 10.61 -21.61 5.19
C CYS A 277 10.89 -20.34 4.37
N ARG A 278 12.14 -20.12 3.91
CA ARG A 278 12.47 -18.94 3.09
C ARG A 278 11.74 -18.99 1.75
N GLY A 279 11.24 -17.83 1.30
CA GLY A 279 10.48 -17.72 0.05
C GLY A 279 9.07 -18.32 0.07
N TYR A 280 8.63 -18.87 1.21
CA TYR A 280 7.29 -19.38 1.44
C TYR A 280 6.51 -18.45 2.38
N GLY A 281 5.27 -18.13 2.00
CA GLY A 281 4.33 -17.42 2.85
C GLY A 281 3.01 -18.15 3.00
N ILE A 282 2.24 -17.75 4.01
CA ILE A 282 0.88 -18.23 4.24
C ILE A 282 -0.08 -17.05 4.19
N ALA A 283 -1.19 -17.22 3.48
CA ALA A 283 -2.39 -16.39 3.65
C ALA A 283 -3.48 -17.21 4.33
N THR A 284 -4.14 -16.61 5.32
CA THR A 284 -5.27 -17.22 6.01
C THR A 284 -6.21 -16.14 6.52
N LEU A 285 -7.25 -16.56 7.22
CA LEU A 285 -8.16 -15.69 7.95
C LEU A 285 -8.00 -15.94 9.44
N ASN A 286 -8.01 -14.88 10.24
CA ASN A 286 -8.05 -15.02 11.70
C ASN A 286 -9.45 -15.46 12.18
N SER A 287 -9.61 -15.65 13.48
CA SER A 287 -10.91 -16.02 14.08
C SER A 287 -12.03 -15.01 13.84
N ARG A 288 -11.70 -13.77 13.48
CA ARG A 288 -12.63 -12.68 13.11
C ARG A 288 -12.89 -12.60 11.60
N GLN A 289 -12.38 -13.55 10.82
CA GLN A 289 -12.46 -13.59 9.35
C GLN A 289 -11.74 -12.41 8.66
N GLU A 290 -10.74 -11.85 9.32
CA GLU A 290 -9.87 -10.80 8.78
C GLU A 290 -8.61 -11.45 8.17
N PRO A 291 -8.04 -10.91 7.08
CA PRO A 291 -6.85 -11.47 6.48
C PRO A 291 -5.64 -11.44 7.41
N PHE A 292 -4.93 -12.55 7.45
CA PHE A 292 -3.72 -12.72 8.24
C PHE A 292 -2.67 -13.47 7.41
N TYR A 293 -1.41 -13.05 7.53
CA TYR A 293 -0.34 -13.51 6.67
C TYR A 293 0.88 -13.91 7.49
N CYS A 294 1.60 -14.92 6.99
CA CYS A 294 3.02 -15.14 7.23
C CYS A 294 3.74 -14.77 5.92
N ILE A 295 4.58 -13.74 5.93
CA ILE A 295 5.25 -13.25 4.72
C ILE A 295 6.76 -13.35 4.93
N PRO A 296 7.49 -14.14 4.11
CA PRO A 296 8.95 -14.23 4.22
C PRO A 296 9.56 -12.87 3.88
N TRP A 297 10.65 -12.47 4.51
CA TRP A 297 11.42 -11.26 4.21
C TRP A 297 12.90 -11.51 4.51
N HIS A 298 13.69 -11.73 3.47
CA HIS A 298 15.05 -12.26 3.58
C HIS A 298 15.10 -13.51 4.49
N ASP A 299 15.70 -13.39 5.67
CA ASP A 299 15.91 -14.42 6.67
C ASP A 299 14.90 -14.34 7.84
N LEU A 300 13.91 -13.46 7.73
CA LEU A 300 12.84 -13.21 8.69
C LEU A 300 11.45 -13.47 8.09
N HIS A 301 10.42 -13.46 8.92
CA HIS A 301 9.03 -13.67 8.53
C HIS A 301 8.11 -12.71 9.30
N TYR A 302 7.30 -11.94 8.57
CA TYR A 302 6.26 -11.09 9.13
C TYR A 302 4.99 -11.89 9.40
N PHE A 303 4.40 -11.71 10.58
CA PHE A 303 3.08 -12.21 10.92
C PHE A 303 2.13 -11.05 11.19
N GLY A 304 1.00 -11.00 10.49
CA GLY A 304 0.02 -9.91 10.59
C GLY A 304 -0.79 -9.71 9.30
N PRO A 305 -1.52 -8.60 9.15
CA PRO A 305 -1.70 -7.55 10.13
C PRO A 305 -2.81 -7.89 11.16
N THR A 306 -2.88 -7.10 12.22
CA THR A 306 -4.11 -6.90 12.98
C THR A 306 -5.02 -5.87 12.31
N GLU A 307 -6.31 -5.82 12.65
CA GLU A 307 -7.21 -4.74 12.21
C GLU A 307 -7.93 -4.14 13.43
N THR A 308 -7.53 -2.92 13.83
CA THR A 308 -8.09 -2.20 15.00
C THR A 308 -8.43 -0.76 14.64
N VAL A 309 -9.60 -0.26 15.03
CA VAL A 309 -9.94 1.16 14.85
C VAL A 309 -8.97 1.99 15.69
N TYR A 310 -8.42 3.06 15.12
CA TYR A 310 -7.42 3.90 15.78
C TYR A 310 -7.84 5.37 15.77
N GLU A 311 -7.97 5.92 16.98
CA GLU A 311 -8.35 7.33 17.22
C GLU A 311 -7.27 8.11 17.98
N GLY A 312 -6.12 7.49 18.26
CA GLY A 312 -5.00 8.12 18.94
C GLY A 312 -4.19 9.06 18.04
N ASP A 313 -3.06 9.52 18.58
CA ASP A 313 -2.11 10.38 17.86
C ASP A 313 -1.47 9.63 16.67
N ARG A 314 -1.79 10.10 15.46
CA ARG A 314 -1.31 9.51 14.19
C ARG A 314 0.21 9.64 14.04
N ASP A 315 0.84 10.56 14.75
CA ASP A 315 2.30 10.73 14.73
C ASP A 315 3.01 9.73 15.65
N ARG A 316 2.25 9.07 16.54
CA ARG A 316 2.75 8.13 17.55
C ARG A 316 1.94 6.83 17.58
N ILE A 317 1.99 6.10 16.46
CA ILE A 317 1.35 4.79 16.35
C ILE A 317 2.30 3.71 16.90
N CYS A 318 1.87 3.05 17.98
CA CYS A 318 2.63 1.96 18.62
C CYS A 318 1.86 0.63 18.58
N VAL A 319 2.61 -0.48 18.63
CA VAL A 319 2.05 -1.80 18.91
C VAL A 319 1.45 -1.78 20.31
N THR A 320 0.28 -2.41 20.47
CA THR A 320 -0.48 -2.52 21.71
C THR A 320 -0.76 -3.98 21.99
#